data_AF-A0AAV1PM93-F1
#
_entry.id   AF-A0AAV1PM93-F1
#
_cell.length_a   1.000
_cell.length_b   1.000
_cell.length_c   1.000
_cell.angle_alpha   90.00
_cell.angle_beta   90.00
_cell.angle_gamma   90.00
#
_symmetry.space_group_name_H-M   'P 1'
#
loop_
_entity.id
_entity.type
_entity.pdbx_description
1 polymer ?
#
loop_
_entity_poly.entity_id
_entity_poly.type
_entity_poly.pdbx_seq_one_letter_code
_entity_poly.pdbx_strand_id
1 'polypeptide(L)'
;MEMVGLHSCFILMSQFLVYSLKASKKKGLSLEEKRTRMMEIFFESKDVFQLKDIEKLAPKTKGITPMAVKDVLQSLVDDNMVDCERVGTSNYYWAFPSKALHARKSKLEDLQKQSSEAKQRKTTIQKAAEKAKVGRQDTKERSSLLKELKALREERTQLQAEVEKYRECDPEVVKELRKSNVVAKDAVCRWTDNVFAIKSWTKKKFAFDDSRINKAFGIPEDFDYME
;
A
#
# COMPACT_ATOMS: atom_id res chain seq x y z
N MET A 1 -3.75 -50.41 -4.53
CA MET A 1 -3.88 -50.94 -5.90
C MET A 1 -3.73 -49.81 -6.92
N GLU A 2 -2.66 -49.00 -6.82
CA GLU A 2 -2.45 -47.80 -7.66
C GLU A 2 -0.98 -47.64 -8.13
N MET A 3 -0.13 -48.65 -7.94
CA MET A 3 1.29 -48.59 -8.35
C MET A 3 1.61 -49.31 -9.66
N VAL A 4 0.60 -49.68 -10.46
CA VAL A 4 0.80 -50.32 -11.77
C VAL A 4 0.67 -49.31 -12.94
N GLY A 5 0.06 -48.14 -12.70
CA GLY A 5 -0.19 -47.12 -13.72
C GLY A 5 1.04 -46.32 -14.14
N LEU A 6 1.95 -45.99 -13.22
CA LEU A 6 3.16 -45.22 -13.55
C LEU A 6 4.23 -46.06 -14.28
N HIS A 7 4.36 -47.35 -13.96
CA HIS A 7 5.27 -48.25 -14.66
C HIS A 7 4.83 -48.49 -16.11
N SER A 8 3.51 -48.60 -16.35
CA SER A 8 2.96 -48.71 -17.71
C SER A 8 3.18 -47.43 -18.53
N CYS A 9 3.09 -46.25 -17.90
CA CYS A 9 3.31 -44.96 -18.56
C CYS A 9 4.79 -44.71 -18.94
N PHE A 10 5.74 -45.16 -18.11
CA PHE A 10 7.17 -45.11 -18.44
C PHE A 10 7.56 -46.06 -19.58
N ILE A 11 6.96 -47.26 -19.63
CA ILE A 11 7.17 -48.22 -20.71
C ILE A 11 6.55 -47.71 -22.02
N LEU A 12 5.37 -47.09 -21.96
CA LEU A 12 4.72 -46.47 -23.12
C LEU A 12 5.50 -45.26 -23.65
N MET A 13 6.09 -44.42 -22.79
CA MET A 13 6.98 -43.34 -23.23
C MET A 13 8.30 -43.86 -23.81
N SER A 14 8.86 -44.94 -23.25
CA SER A 14 10.03 -45.62 -23.84
C SER A 14 9.70 -46.29 -25.17
N GLN A 15 8.49 -46.84 -25.34
CA GLN A 15 8.04 -47.44 -26.60
C GLN A 15 7.66 -46.39 -27.65
N PHE A 16 7.14 -45.23 -27.24
CA PHE A 16 6.90 -44.11 -28.16
C PHE A 16 8.20 -43.51 -28.69
N LEU A 17 9.26 -43.47 -27.87
CA LEU A 17 10.59 -43.06 -28.33
C LEU A 17 11.19 -44.06 -29.33
N VAL A 18 10.91 -45.36 -29.16
CA VAL A 18 11.45 -46.44 -30.02
C VAL A 18 10.64 -46.60 -31.33
N TYR A 19 9.35 -46.25 -31.37
CA TYR A 19 8.52 -46.42 -32.57
C TYR A 19 8.67 -45.33 -33.64
N SER A 20 9.40 -44.24 -33.37
CA SER A 20 9.71 -43.20 -34.38
C SER A 20 11.06 -43.46 -35.08
N LEU A 21 11.44 -44.72 -35.25
CA LEU A 21 12.59 -45.16 -36.04
C LEU A 21 12.14 -46.12 -37.15
N LYS A 22 11.13 -45.71 -37.94
CA LYS A 22 10.83 -46.33 -39.23
C LYS A 22 11.18 -45.37 -40.36
N ALA A 23 12.34 -45.66 -40.94
CA ALA A 23 12.88 -45.27 -42.24
C ALA A 23 12.10 -44.21 -43.04
N SER A 24 12.68 -43.02 -43.16
CA SER A 24 12.48 -42.16 -44.34
C SER A 24 13.84 -41.79 -44.91
N LYS A 25 14.10 -42.24 -46.13
CA LYS A 25 15.32 -41.93 -46.89
C LYS A 25 15.31 -40.43 -47.23
N LYS A 26 16.43 -39.76 -46.89
CA LYS A 26 16.84 -38.41 -47.34
C LYS A 26 15.84 -37.26 -47.05
N LYS A 27 15.61 -36.98 -45.77
CA LYS A 27 15.33 -35.62 -45.28
C LYS A 27 16.44 -35.22 -44.33
N GLY A 28 16.94 -33.99 -44.43
CA GLY A 28 17.87 -33.45 -43.44
C GLY A 28 17.23 -33.48 -42.05
N LEU A 29 18.03 -33.64 -41.00
CA LEU A 29 17.52 -33.60 -39.63
C LEU A 29 16.69 -32.33 -39.40
N SER A 30 15.48 -32.50 -38.88
CA SER A 30 14.66 -31.39 -38.37
C SER A 30 15.31 -30.75 -37.14
N LEU A 31 14.88 -29.53 -36.80
CA LEU A 31 15.42 -28.82 -35.64
C LEU A 31 15.16 -29.60 -34.34
N GLU A 32 13.99 -30.21 -34.21
CA GLU A 32 13.62 -31.00 -33.02
C GLU A 32 14.47 -32.27 -32.90
N GLU A 33 14.72 -32.99 -34.00
CA GLU A 33 15.61 -34.15 -33.99
C GLU A 33 17.06 -33.77 -33.62
N LYS A 34 17.53 -32.58 -34.03
CA LYS A 34 18.85 -32.07 -33.62
C LYS A 34 18.88 -31.78 -32.12
N ARG A 35 17.82 -31.20 -31.56
CA ARG A 35 17.68 -30.93 -30.13
C ARG A 35 17.70 -32.23 -29.31
N THR A 36 16.92 -33.23 -29.71
CA THR A 36 16.90 -34.54 -29.04
C THR A 36 18.27 -35.20 -29.07
N ARG A 37 18.92 -35.25 -30.24
CA ARG A 37 20.26 -35.85 -30.36
C ARG A 37 21.34 -35.09 -29.61
N MET A 38 21.22 -33.76 -29.50
CA MET A 38 22.14 -32.96 -28.68
C MET A 38 21.96 -33.28 -27.19
N MET A 39 20.72 -33.41 -26.71
CA MET A 39 20.42 -33.81 -25.33
C MET A 39 20.95 -35.22 -25.00
N GLU A 40 20.87 -36.16 -25.94
CA GLU A 40 21.44 -37.51 -25.77
C GLU A 40 22.95 -37.46 -25.49
N ILE A 41 23.70 -36.55 -26.13
CA ILE A 41 25.14 -36.40 -25.87
C ILE A 41 25.38 -36.05 -24.40
N PHE A 42 24.64 -35.08 -23.85
CA PHE A 42 24.77 -34.69 -22.44
C PHE A 42 24.34 -35.80 -21.48
N PHE A 43 23.27 -36.54 -21.79
CA PHE A 43 22.75 -37.60 -20.94
C PHE A 43 23.56 -38.90 -20.97
N GLU A 44 24.17 -39.24 -22.11
CA GLU A 44 25.07 -40.39 -22.26
C GLU A 44 26.43 -40.12 -21.61
N SER A 45 27.03 -38.96 -21.88
CA SER A 45 28.35 -38.61 -21.36
C SER A 45 28.32 -38.21 -19.88
N LYS A 46 27.23 -37.58 -19.41
CA LYS A 46 27.07 -37.04 -18.06
C LYS A 46 28.25 -36.14 -17.65
N ASP A 47 28.78 -35.40 -18.61
CA ASP A 47 29.97 -34.56 -18.44
C ASP A 47 29.67 -33.10 -18.78
N VAL A 48 30.60 -32.22 -18.43
CA VAL A 48 30.55 -30.77 -18.67
C VAL A 48 31.39 -30.43 -19.89
N PHE A 49 30.82 -29.72 -20.85
CA PHE A 49 31.49 -29.39 -22.11
C PHE A 49 31.69 -27.90 -22.30
N GLN A 50 32.77 -27.52 -22.98
CA GLN A 50 32.89 -26.21 -23.57
C GLN A 50 32.26 -26.19 -24.97
N LEU A 51 31.92 -25.01 -25.47
CA LEU A 51 31.37 -24.85 -26.83
C LEU A 51 32.24 -25.54 -27.90
N LYS A 52 33.57 -25.41 -27.79
CA LYS A 52 34.54 -26.02 -28.72
C LYS A 52 34.50 -27.55 -28.72
N ASP A 53 34.13 -28.17 -27.60
CA ASP A 53 34.06 -29.63 -27.46
C ASP A 53 32.76 -30.15 -28.07
N ILE A 54 31.65 -29.43 -27.84
CA ILE A 54 30.34 -29.73 -28.44
C ILE A 54 30.39 -29.58 -29.96
N GLU A 55 31.06 -28.55 -30.48
CA GLU A 55 31.25 -28.35 -31.93
C GLU A 55 32.00 -29.50 -32.61
N LYS A 56 32.83 -30.26 -31.86
CA LYS A 56 33.52 -31.45 -32.37
C LYS A 56 32.72 -32.73 -32.16
N LEU A 57 32.08 -32.89 -31.00
CA LEU A 57 31.31 -34.08 -30.63
C LEU A 57 29.98 -34.18 -31.37
N ALA A 58 29.24 -33.08 -31.51
CA ALA A 58 27.89 -33.11 -32.09
C ALA A 58 27.85 -33.54 -33.57
N PRO A 59 28.77 -33.10 -34.46
CA PRO A 59 28.83 -33.62 -35.82
C PRO A 59 29.37 -35.05 -35.88
N LYS A 60 30.36 -35.39 -35.05
CA LYS A 60 31.05 -36.69 -35.08
C LYS A 60 30.18 -37.84 -34.56
N THR A 61 29.46 -37.61 -33.47
CA THR A 61 28.73 -38.69 -32.76
C THR A 61 27.29 -38.81 -33.21
N LYS A 62 26.63 -37.68 -33.52
CA LYS A 62 25.18 -37.65 -33.77
C LYS A 62 24.78 -37.03 -35.13
N GLY A 63 25.77 -36.59 -35.93
CA GLY A 63 25.56 -36.10 -37.29
C GLY A 63 24.88 -34.73 -37.37
N ILE A 64 25.00 -33.89 -36.33
CA ILE A 64 24.46 -32.53 -36.35
C ILE A 64 25.35 -31.65 -37.24
N THR A 65 24.73 -30.87 -38.13
CA THR A 65 25.48 -29.95 -39.01
C THR A 65 26.30 -28.96 -38.17
N PRO A 66 27.62 -28.78 -38.40
CA PRO A 66 28.48 -27.91 -37.58
C PRO A 66 27.95 -26.49 -37.43
N MET A 67 27.41 -25.91 -38.51
CA MET A 67 26.83 -24.56 -38.50
C MET A 67 25.58 -24.44 -37.61
N ALA A 68 24.87 -25.53 -37.34
CA ALA A 68 23.65 -25.54 -36.55
C ALA A 68 23.89 -25.87 -35.06
N VAL A 69 25.10 -26.30 -34.69
CA VAL A 69 25.40 -26.74 -33.31
C VAL A 69 25.16 -25.61 -32.31
N LYS A 70 25.64 -24.41 -32.62
CA LYS A 70 25.51 -23.24 -31.75
C LYS A 70 24.06 -22.83 -31.53
N ASP A 71 23.28 -22.74 -32.61
CA ASP A 71 21.87 -22.35 -32.54
C ASP A 71 21.02 -23.40 -31.81
N VAL A 72 21.27 -24.68 -32.06
CA VAL A 72 20.59 -25.78 -31.36
C VAL A 72 20.94 -25.78 -29.88
N LEU A 73 22.22 -25.60 -29.53
CA LEU A 73 22.66 -25.52 -28.14
C LEU A 73 22.02 -24.32 -27.42
N GLN A 74 22.03 -23.13 -28.04
CA GLN A 74 21.42 -21.94 -27.45
C GLN A 74 19.92 -22.14 -27.25
N SER A 75 19.22 -22.70 -28.23
CA SER A 75 17.79 -22.97 -28.12
C SER A 75 17.46 -23.97 -26.99
N LEU A 76 18.37 -24.87 -26.62
CA LEU A 76 18.20 -25.80 -25.50
C LEU A 76 18.49 -25.11 -24.15
N VAL A 77 19.41 -24.15 -24.13
CA VAL A 77 19.68 -23.32 -22.96
C VAL A 77 18.50 -22.39 -22.67
N ASP A 78 17.94 -21.77 -23.71
CA ASP A 78 16.80 -20.86 -23.58
C ASP A 78 15.57 -21.56 -22.99
N ASP A 79 15.37 -22.84 -23.34
CA ASP A 79 14.31 -23.69 -22.79
C ASP A 79 14.67 -24.37 -21.44
N ASN A 80 15.80 -23.99 -20.83
CA ASN A 80 16.33 -24.54 -19.57
C ASN A 80 16.56 -26.07 -19.58
N MET A 81 16.73 -26.67 -20.77
CA MET A 81 17.02 -28.10 -20.94
C MET A 81 18.51 -28.40 -20.77
N VAL A 82 19.37 -27.45 -21.14
CA VAL A 82 20.82 -27.47 -20.91
C VAL A 82 21.18 -26.28 -20.02
N ASP A 83 21.96 -26.50 -18.98
CA ASP A 83 22.52 -25.42 -18.18
C ASP A 83 23.69 -24.78 -18.91
N CYS A 84 23.81 -23.47 -18.80
CA CYS A 84 25.03 -22.77 -19.13
C CYS A 84 25.48 -21.93 -17.93
N GLU A 85 26.76 -22.02 -17.60
CA GLU A 85 27.38 -21.12 -16.62
C GLU A 85 28.68 -20.59 -17.18
N ARG A 86 28.89 -19.30 -16.95
CA ARG A 86 30.11 -18.62 -17.33
C ARG A 86 31.11 -18.69 -16.18
N VAL A 87 32.20 -19.40 -16.40
CA VAL A 87 33.32 -19.47 -15.43
C VAL A 87 34.54 -18.81 -16.08
N GLY A 88 34.89 -17.62 -15.58
CA GLY A 88 35.95 -16.79 -16.15
C GLY A 88 35.60 -16.26 -17.54
N THR A 89 36.42 -16.61 -18.53
CA THR A 89 36.24 -16.22 -19.95
C THR A 89 35.46 -17.23 -20.77
N SER A 90 35.12 -18.39 -20.21
CA SER A 90 34.54 -19.52 -20.94
C SER A 90 33.15 -19.87 -20.42
N ASN A 91 32.27 -20.28 -21.33
CA ASN A 91 30.95 -20.83 -20.99
C ASN A 91 31.03 -22.36 -20.95
N TYR A 92 30.48 -22.94 -19.89
CA TYR A 92 30.38 -24.37 -19.67
C TYR A 92 28.92 -24.80 -19.80
N TYR A 93 28.70 -25.93 -20.45
CA TYR A 93 27.37 -26.47 -20.74
C TYR A 93 27.25 -27.89 -20.21
N TRP A 94 26.14 -28.20 -19.53
CA TRP A 94 25.86 -29.54 -19.02
C TRP A 94 24.36 -29.78 -18.91
N ALA A 95 23.96 -31.06 -18.88
CA ALA A 95 22.59 -31.45 -18.55
C ALA A 95 22.60 -32.81 -17.86
N PHE A 96 21.93 -32.90 -16.70
CA PHE A 96 21.81 -34.15 -15.94
C PHE A 96 20.37 -34.68 -15.97
N PRO A 97 20.15 -35.99 -16.18
CA PRO A 97 18.81 -36.58 -16.18
C PRO A 97 18.02 -36.35 -14.88
N SER A 98 18.71 -36.27 -13.74
CA SER A 98 18.11 -36.09 -12.41
C SER A 98 17.65 -34.66 -12.14
N LYS A 99 18.13 -33.66 -12.88
CA LYS A 99 17.86 -32.24 -12.62
C LYS A 99 16.37 -31.92 -12.73
N ALA A 100 15.72 -32.34 -13.81
CA ALA A 100 14.29 -32.09 -14.02
C ALA A 100 13.42 -32.71 -12.92
N LEU A 101 13.82 -33.89 -12.42
CA LEU A 101 13.15 -34.56 -11.31
C LEU A 101 13.34 -33.78 -10.00
N HIS A 102 14.56 -33.37 -9.67
CA HIS A 102 14.85 -32.61 -8.45
C HIS A 102 14.18 -31.23 -8.45
N ALA A 103 14.19 -30.52 -9.58
CA ALA A 103 13.49 -29.24 -9.72
C ALA A 103 11.98 -29.40 -9.47
N ARG A 104 11.37 -30.45 -10.04
CA ARG A 104 9.94 -30.76 -9.80
C ARG A 104 9.66 -31.13 -8.35
N LYS A 105 10.52 -31.92 -7.70
CA LYS A 105 10.37 -32.28 -6.27
C LYS A 105 10.48 -31.06 -5.36
N SER A 106 11.52 -30.24 -5.52
CA SER A 106 11.67 -28.99 -4.75
C SER A 106 10.47 -28.07 -4.97
N LYS A 107 10.00 -27.93 -6.21
CA LYS A 107 8.80 -27.12 -6.49
C LYS A 107 7.54 -27.67 -5.84
N LEU A 108 7.38 -28.99 -5.79
CA LEU A 108 6.28 -29.66 -5.11
C LEU A 108 6.32 -29.38 -3.60
N GLU A 109 7.49 -29.53 -2.97
CA GLU A 109 7.69 -29.26 -1.54
C GLU A 109 7.38 -27.79 -1.20
N ASP A 110 7.86 -26.85 -2.02
CA ASP A 110 7.56 -25.42 -1.86
C ASP A 110 6.06 -25.13 -1.95
N LEU A 111 5.38 -25.70 -2.95
CA LEU A 111 3.94 -25.52 -3.14
C LEU A 111 3.14 -26.18 -2.00
N GLN A 112 3.59 -27.33 -1.50
CA GLN A 112 2.97 -27.99 -0.34
C GLN A 112 3.11 -27.14 0.92
N LYS A 113 4.29 -26.56 1.16
CA LYS A 113 4.54 -25.62 2.27
C LYS A 113 3.67 -24.37 2.16
N GLN A 114 3.60 -23.75 0.98
CA GLN A 114 2.74 -22.58 0.78
C GLN A 114 1.25 -22.92 1.00
N SER A 115 0.82 -24.10 0.55
CA SER A 115 -0.56 -24.57 0.75
C SER A 115 -0.89 -24.77 2.23
N SER A 116 0.03 -25.37 3.00
CA SER A 116 -0.17 -25.60 4.44
C SER A 116 -0.19 -24.28 5.22
N GLU A 117 0.74 -23.37 4.93
CA GLU A 117 0.76 -22.02 5.53
C GLU A 117 -0.51 -21.23 5.20
N ALA A 118 -0.96 -21.25 3.95
CA ALA A 118 -2.19 -20.57 3.54
C ALA A 118 -3.43 -21.14 4.25
N LYS A 119 -3.52 -22.47 4.41
CA LYS A 119 -4.59 -23.13 5.17
C LYS A 119 -4.58 -22.74 6.63
N GLN A 120 -3.41 -22.67 7.25
CA GLN A 120 -3.26 -22.23 8.64
C GLN A 120 -3.69 -20.76 8.79
N ARG A 121 -3.22 -19.86 7.92
CA ARG A 121 -3.62 -18.45 7.90
C ARG A 121 -5.12 -18.29 7.74
N LYS A 122 -5.74 -19.01 6.78
CA LYS A 122 -7.19 -19.01 6.59
C LYS A 122 -7.92 -19.39 7.87
N THR A 123 -7.49 -20.46 8.53
CA THR A 123 -8.12 -20.93 9.78
C THR A 123 -7.99 -19.90 10.90
N THR A 124 -6.82 -19.27 11.05
CA THR A 124 -6.59 -18.23 12.05
C THR A 124 -7.48 -17.00 11.79
N ILE A 125 -7.50 -16.51 10.55
CA ILE A 125 -8.31 -15.35 10.16
C ILE A 125 -9.80 -15.65 10.33
N GLN A 126 -10.26 -16.84 9.94
CA GLN A 126 -11.64 -17.25 10.10
C GLN A 126 -12.05 -17.30 11.57
N LYS A 127 -11.21 -17.86 12.45
CA LYS A 127 -11.45 -17.82 13.90
C LYS A 127 -11.49 -16.40 14.46
N ALA A 128 -10.61 -15.52 14.00
CA ALA A 128 -10.62 -14.11 14.40
C ALA A 128 -11.88 -13.37 13.92
N ALA A 129 -12.32 -13.62 12.69
CA ALA A 129 -13.54 -13.07 12.13
C ALA A 129 -14.78 -13.53 12.90
N GLU A 130 -14.89 -14.83 13.22
CA GLU A 130 -16.01 -15.34 14.03
C GLU A 130 -16.01 -14.75 15.44
N LYS A 131 -14.85 -14.62 16.09
CA LYS A 131 -14.74 -13.92 17.39
C LYS A 131 -15.19 -12.46 17.29
N ALA A 132 -14.82 -11.74 16.22
CA ALA A 132 -15.19 -10.35 16.02
C ALA A 132 -16.68 -10.15 15.68
N LYS A 133 -17.34 -11.18 15.12
CA LYS A 133 -18.80 -11.18 14.88
C LYS A 133 -19.60 -11.34 16.16
N VAL A 134 -19.05 -11.97 17.20
CA VAL A 134 -19.73 -12.05 18.51
C VAL A 134 -19.92 -10.65 19.08
N GLY A 135 -21.16 -10.25 19.35
CA GLY A 135 -21.54 -8.90 19.77
C GLY A 135 -21.65 -7.89 18.62
N ARG A 136 -21.36 -8.32 17.39
CA ARG A 136 -21.54 -7.53 16.16
C ARG A 136 -22.39 -8.24 15.12
N GLN A 137 -23.30 -9.09 15.57
CA GLN A 137 -24.21 -9.80 14.69
C GLN A 137 -25.12 -8.81 13.96
N ASP A 138 -25.37 -9.07 12.68
CA ASP A 138 -26.20 -8.22 11.84
C ASP A 138 -27.68 -8.50 12.15
N THR A 139 -28.16 -7.90 13.25
CA THR A 139 -29.55 -7.99 13.69
C THR A 139 -30.33 -6.76 13.21
N LYS A 140 -31.66 -6.91 13.07
CA LYS A 140 -32.53 -5.77 12.77
C LYS A 140 -32.38 -4.67 13.82
N GLU A 141 -32.28 -5.04 15.09
CA GLU A 141 -32.04 -4.14 16.22
C GLU A 141 -30.72 -3.36 16.09
N ARG A 142 -29.61 -4.03 15.74
CA ARG A 142 -28.34 -3.34 15.49
C ARG A 142 -28.47 -2.34 14.34
N SER A 143 -29.15 -2.72 13.27
CA SER A 143 -29.35 -1.84 12.11
C SER A 143 -30.20 -0.60 12.45
N SER A 144 -31.24 -0.75 13.28
CA SER A 144 -32.05 0.38 13.75
C SER A 144 -31.27 1.28 14.70
N LEU A 145 -30.54 0.70 15.67
CA LEU A 145 -29.69 1.46 16.60
C LEU A 145 -28.59 2.23 15.87
N LEU A 146 -27.99 1.68 14.81
CA LEU A 146 -26.99 2.39 14.01
C LEU A 146 -27.60 3.58 13.25
N LYS A 147 -28.84 3.45 12.77
CA LYS A 147 -29.57 4.56 12.13
C LYS A 147 -29.91 5.64 13.14
N GLU A 148 -30.43 5.26 14.31
CA GLU A 148 -30.76 6.16 15.40
C GLU A 148 -29.52 6.90 15.91
N LEU A 149 -28.42 6.19 16.15
CA LEU A 149 -27.15 6.77 16.57
C LEU A 149 -26.60 7.78 15.54
N LYS A 150 -26.79 7.52 14.25
CA LYS A 150 -26.44 8.47 13.19
C LYS A 150 -27.31 9.73 13.28
N ALA A 151 -28.63 9.57 13.40
CA ALA A 151 -29.56 10.68 13.52
C ALA A 151 -29.26 11.55 14.75
N LEU A 152 -29.06 10.93 15.92
CA LEU A 152 -28.71 11.63 17.17
C LEU A 152 -27.37 12.37 17.08
N ARG A 153 -26.38 11.84 16.35
CA ARG A 153 -25.11 12.54 16.12
C ARG A 153 -25.27 13.76 15.23
N GLU A 154 -26.09 13.65 14.20
CA GLU A 154 -26.42 14.77 13.32
C GLU A 154 -27.17 15.85 14.10
N GLU A 155 -28.19 15.48 14.88
CA GLU A 155 -28.94 16.38 15.77
C GLU A 155 -28.03 17.06 16.79
N ARG A 156 -27.18 16.30 17.50
CA ARG A 156 -26.20 16.86 18.45
C ARG A 156 -25.28 17.88 17.78
N THR A 157 -24.87 17.63 16.54
CA THR A 157 -24.01 18.54 15.79
C THR A 157 -24.75 19.83 15.42
N GLN A 158 -26.01 19.72 15.01
CA GLN A 158 -26.87 20.87 14.71
C GLN A 158 -27.13 21.72 15.96
N LEU A 159 -27.53 21.09 17.07
CA LEU A 159 -27.78 21.77 18.34
C LEU A 159 -26.50 22.44 18.87
N GLN A 160 -25.35 21.78 18.77
CA GLN A 160 -24.08 22.39 19.17
C GLN A 160 -23.74 23.62 18.33
N ALA A 161 -23.99 23.57 17.01
CA ALA A 161 -23.79 24.71 16.13
C ALA A 161 -24.79 25.85 16.42
N GLU A 162 -26.01 25.51 16.83
CA GLU A 162 -27.01 26.49 17.24
C GLU A 162 -26.62 27.18 18.55
N VAL A 163 -26.19 26.41 19.57
CA VAL A 163 -25.69 26.96 20.84
C VAL A 163 -24.49 27.89 20.61
N GLU A 164 -23.57 27.53 19.72
CA GLU A 164 -22.41 28.39 19.41
C GLU A 164 -22.82 29.75 18.84
N LYS A 165 -23.94 29.85 18.10
CA LYS A 165 -24.46 31.16 17.63
C LYS A 165 -24.83 32.09 18.78
N TYR A 166 -25.23 31.53 19.92
CA TYR A 166 -25.66 32.29 21.10
C TYR A 166 -24.56 32.41 22.16
N ARG A 167 -23.31 32.03 21.85
CA ARG A 167 -22.20 32.05 22.80
C ARG A 167 -21.95 33.42 23.42
N GLU A 168 -22.13 34.50 22.65
CA GLU A 168 -21.96 35.88 23.13
C GLU A 168 -23.17 36.38 23.94
N CYS A 169 -24.31 35.68 23.85
CA CYS A 169 -25.54 35.99 24.57
C CYS A 169 -25.68 35.19 25.87
N ASP A 170 -24.57 34.72 26.46
CA ASP A 170 -24.60 34.05 27.74
C ASP A 170 -25.14 35.01 28.83
N PRO A 171 -26.25 34.67 29.52
CA PRO A 171 -26.85 35.51 30.54
C PRO A 171 -25.87 35.99 31.62
N GLU A 172 -24.89 35.16 32.00
CA GLU A 172 -23.91 35.55 33.02
C GLU A 172 -22.89 36.54 32.44
N VAL A 173 -22.46 36.38 31.18
CA VAL A 173 -21.60 37.35 30.49
C VAL A 173 -22.32 38.70 30.33
N VAL A 174 -23.61 38.67 29.91
CA VAL A 174 -24.44 39.87 29.79
C VAL A 174 -24.63 40.57 31.14
N LYS A 175 -24.85 39.79 32.22
CA LYS A 175 -25.01 40.33 33.57
C LYS A 175 -23.72 40.98 34.07
N GLU A 176 -22.57 40.40 33.78
CA GLU A 176 -21.27 40.98 34.17
C GLU A 176 -20.94 42.25 33.37
N LEU A 177 -21.25 42.27 32.07
CA LEU A 177 -21.22 43.47 31.23
C LEU A 177 -22.09 44.58 31.80
N ARG A 178 -23.33 44.27 32.22
CA ARG A 178 -24.23 45.25 32.85
C ARG A 178 -23.66 45.83 34.13
N LYS A 179 -23.08 45.01 35.01
CA LYS A 179 -22.42 45.52 36.23
C LYS A 179 -21.23 46.43 35.90
N SER A 180 -20.40 46.02 34.95
CA SER A 180 -19.25 46.80 34.50
C SER A 180 -19.68 48.14 33.91
N ASN A 181 -20.78 48.17 33.15
CA ASN A 181 -21.35 49.40 32.60
C ASN A 181 -21.84 50.35 33.69
N VAL A 182 -22.42 49.85 34.80
CA VAL A 182 -22.80 50.70 35.94
C VAL A 182 -21.57 51.38 36.54
N VAL A 183 -20.51 50.61 36.81
CA VAL A 183 -19.25 51.16 37.36
C VAL A 183 -18.62 52.17 36.40
N ALA A 184 -18.64 51.90 35.09
CA ALA A 184 -18.14 52.81 34.08
C ALA A 184 -18.97 54.11 34.00
N LYS A 185 -20.30 54.02 34.07
CA LYS A 185 -21.18 55.20 34.12
C LYS A 185 -20.90 56.05 35.35
N ASP A 186 -20.82 55.44 36.53
CA ASP A 186 -20.50 56.14 37.78
C ASP A 186 -19.12 56.81 37.71
N ALA A 187 -18.13 56.14 37.12
CA ALA A 187 -16.81 56.70 36.92
C ALA A 187 -16.82 57.91 35.97
N VAL A 188 -17.57 57.84 34.86
CA VAL A 188 -17.74 58.96 33.93
C VAL A 188 -18.37 60.15 34.66
N CYS A 189 -19.48 59.95 35.37
CA CYS A 189 -20.13 61.03 36.14
C CYS A 189 -19.18 61.67 37.15
N ARG A 190 -18.39 60.85 37.87
CA ARG A 190 -17.40 61.36 38.83
C ARG A 190 -16.29 62.18 38.16
N TRP A 191 -15.81 61.77 36.98
CA TRP A 191 -14.82 62.56 36.25
C TRP A 191 -15.42 63.82 35.65
N THR A 192 -16.68 63.77 35.19
CA THR A 192 -17.45 64.95 34.76
C THR A 192 -17.57 65.98 35.90
N ASP A 193 -17.90 65.53 37.12
CA ASP A 193 -17.90 66.39 38.32
C ASP A 193 -16.54 67.04 38.56
N ASN A 194 -15.47 66.25 38.48
CA ASN A 194 -14.10 66.75 38.68
C ASN A 194 -13.73 67.81 37.64
N VAL A 195 -14.10 67.59 36.37
CA VAL A 195 -13.86 68.54 35.28
C VAL A 195 -14.62 69.85 35.55
N PHE A 196 -15.90 69.78 35.90
CA PHE A 196 -16.68 70.97 36.24
C PHE A 196 -16.16 71.69 37.50
N ALA A 197 -15.71 70.97 38.51
CA ALA A 197 -15.11 71.54 39.72
C ALA A 197 -13.81 72.30 39.40
N ILE A 198 -12.91 71.71 38.61
CA ILE A 198 -11.66 72.36 38.19
C ILE A 198 -11.95 73.58 37.31
N LYS A 199 -12.91 73.48 36.38
CA LYS A 199 -13.34 74.60 35.53
C LYS A 199 -13.87 75.76 36.37
N SER A 200 -14.76 75.48 37.32
CA SER A 200 -15.33 76.48 38.24
C SER A 200 -14.25 77.14 39.12
N TRP A 201 -13.32 76.34 39.68
CA TRP A 201 -12.21 76.87 40.48
C TRP A 201 -11.26 77.74 39.66
N THR A 202 -10.91 77.32 38.45
CA THR A 202 -10.00 78.05 37.55
C THR A 202 -10.61 79.39 37.15
N LYS A 203 -11.91 79.41 36.81
CA LYS A 203 -12.68 80.63 36.55
C LYS A 203 -12.63 81.59 37.74
N LYS A 204 -12.86 81.08 38.97
CA LYS A 204 -12.85 81.89 40.19
C LYS A 204 -11.47 82.42 40.59
N LYS A 205 -10.41 81.62 40.39
CA LYS A 205 -9.05 81.96 40.84
C LYS A 205 -8.30 82.87 39.88
N PHE A 206 -8.48 82.69 38.58
CA PHE A 206 -7.71 83.38 37.53
C PHE A 206 -8.55 84.29 36.63
N ALA A 207 -9.86 84.40 36.88
CA ALA A 207 -10.80 85.22 36.09
C ALA A 207 -10.78 84.93 34.58
N PHE A 208 -10.60 83.66 34.20
CA PHE A 208 -10.68 83.23 32.80
C PHE A 208 -12.12 83.00 32.35
N ASP A 209 -12.41 83.30 31.08
CA ASP A 209 -13.69 82.99 30.43
C ASP A 209 -13.83 81.49 30.13
N ASP A 210 -15.04 80.96 30.23
CA ASP A 210 -15.33 79.53 30.03
C ASP A 210 -14.93 79.03 28.62
N SER A 211 -15.09 79.87 27.60
CA SER A 211 -14.68 79.54 26.21
C SER A 211 -13.17 79.34 26.10
N ARG A 212 -12.38 80.15 26.83
CA ARG A 212 -10.91 80.04 26.84
C ARG A 212 -10.45 78.78 27.57
N ILE A 213 -11.09 78.43 28.68
CA ILE A 213 -10.81 77.20 29.45
C ILE A 213 -11.17 75.98 28.61
N ASN A 214 -12.37 75.94 28.04
CA ASN A 214 -12.84 74.83 27.22
C ASN A 214 -11.92 74.60 26.02
N LYS A 215 -11.53 75.66 25.29
CA LYS A 215 -10.61 75.56 24.17
C LYS A 215 -9.20 75.08 24.58
N ALA A 216 -8.70 75.50 25.74
CA ALA A 216 -7.37 75.12 26.22
C ALA A 216 -7.30 73.65 26.65
N PHE A 217 -8.35 73.13 27.29
CA PHE A 217 -8.41 71.73 27.75
C PHE A 217 -9.13 70.79 26.77
N GLY A 218 -9.58 71.29 25.63
CA GLY A 218 -10.30 70.50 24.63
C GLY A 218 -11.65 69.98 25.10
N ILE A 219 -12.35 70.73 25.96
CA ILE A 219 -13.67 70.36 26.49
C ILE A 219 -14.74 70.73 25.44
N PRO A 220 -15.50 69.76 24.90
CA PRO A 220 -16.60 70.02 23.97
C PRO A 220 -17.68 70.93 24.56
N GLU A 221 -18.45 71.62 23.71
CA GLU A 221 -19.56 72.47 24.16
C GLU A 221 -20.77 71.66 24.66
N ASP A 222 -20.92 70.43 24.16
CA ASP A 222 -21.93 69.44 24.53
C ASP A 222 -21.44 68.47 25.62
N PHE A 223 -20.33 68.80 26.31
CA PHE A 223 -19.82 67.98 27.40
C PHE A 223 -20.75 68.05 28.61
N ASP A 224 -21.45 66.94 28.88
CA ASP A 224 -22.37 66.80 30.00
C ASP A 224 -22.34 65.36 30.57
N TYR A 225 -23.15 65.10 31.59
CA TYR A 225 -23.35 63.76 32.13
C TYR A 225 -23.92 62.81 31.07
N MET A 226 -23.47 61.55 31.10
CA MET A 226 -24.09 60.51 30.28
C MET A 226 -25.38 60.00 30.94
N GLU A 227 -26.49 60.01 30.19
CA GLU A 227 -27.76 59.35 30.58
C GLU A 227 -27.64 57.81 30.61
#